data_AF-A0A2N5KN10-F1
#
_entry.id   AF-A0A2N5KN10-F1
#
_cell.length_a   1.000
_cell.length_b   1.000
_cell.length_c   1.000
_cell.angle_alpha   90.00
_cell.angle_beta   90.00
_cell.angle_gamma   90.00
#
_symmetry.space_group_name_H-M   'P 1'
#
loop_
_entity.id
_entity.type
_entity.pdbx_description
1 polymer ?
#
loop_
_entity_poly.entity_id
_entity_poly.type
_entity_poly.pdbx_seq_one_letter_code
_entity_poly.pdbx_strand_id
1 'polypeptide(L)'
;MLLDTGPLGLVTHPRAATKNEKATLWLRSLLSDGVDVLIPEIADYELRRELLRAGKTRSVAVLDRYKARLGYAPLTTEAMLQAARFWASARQQGKPTA
;
A
#
# COMPACT_ATOMS: atom_id res chain seq x y z
N MET A 1 0.49 -11.37 3.19
CA MET A 1 -0.40 -10.48 2.41
C MET A 1 0.33 -9.18 2.08
N LEU A 2 0.17 -8.63 0.89
CA LEU A 2 0.73 -7.32 0.51
C LEU A 2 -0.38 -6.25 0.51
N LEU A 3 -0.12 -5.09 1.11
CA LEU A 3 -1.04 -3.95 1.05
C LEU A 3 -0.79 -3.11 -0.19
N ASP A 4 -1.83 -2.90 -0.98
CA ASP A 4 -1.81 -1.93 -2.07
C ASP A 4 -2.08 -0.49 -1.55
N THR A 5 -1.81 0.51 -2.39
CA THR A 5 -1.93 1.95 -2.08
C THR A 5 -3.34 2.33 -1.60
N GLY A 6 -4.39 1.69 -2.11
CA GLY A 6 -5.78 1.93 -1.70
C GLY A 6 -6.07 1.61 -0.24
N PRO A 7 -6.02 0.33 0.19
CA PRO A 7 -6.18 -0.05 1.59
C PRO A 7 -5.19 0.64 2.51
N LEU A 8 -3.94 0.82 2.08
CA LEU A 8 -2.92 1.54 2.84
C LEU A 8 -3.33 3.01 3.07
N GLY A 9 -3.88 3.69 2.06
CA GLY A 9 -4.40 5.05 2.17
C GLY A 9 -5.56 5.18 3.17
N LEU A 10 -6.42 4.15 3.26
CA LEU A 10 -7.52 4.13 4.22
C LEU A 10 -7.02 4.02 5.66
N VAL A 11 -6.11 3.08 5.94
CA VAL A 11 -5.62 2.84 7.29
C VAL A 11 -4.63 3.90 7.78
N THR A 12 -3.98 4.62 6.85
CA THR A 12 -3.05 5.74 7.16
C THR A 12 -3.76 7.09 7.34
N HIS A 13 -5.07 7.16 7.12
CA HIS A 13 -5.82 8.37 7.40
C HIS A 13 -5.74 8.74 8.90
N PRO A 14 -5.48 10.00 9.30
CA PRO A 14 -5.31 10.38 10.71
C PRO A 14 -6.53 10.09 11.59
N ARG A 15 -7.71 10.00 10.97
CA ARG A 15 -8.98 9.60 11.61
C ARG A 15 -9.47 8.23 11.10
N ALA A 16 -8.56 7.32 10.75
CA ALA A 16 -8.92 6.01 10.19
C ALA A 16 -9.86 5.22 11.11
N ALA A 17 -9.68 5.32 12.44
CA ALA A 17 -10.54 4.66 13.41
C ALA A 17 -12.02 5.07 13.33
N THR A 18 -12.34 6.28 12.85
CA THR A 18 -13.72 6.77 12.75
C THR A 18 -14.21 6.89 11.31
N LYS A 19 -13.34 7.27 10.36
CA LYS A 19 -13.72 7.41 8.94
C LYS A 19 -13.57 6.13 8.14
N ASN A 20 -12.61 5.29 8.50
CA ASN A 20 -12.22 4.09 7.76
C ASN A 20 -12.18 2.87 8.71
N GLU A 21 -13.17 2.79 9.60
CA GLU A 21 -13.23 1.80 10.67
C GLU A 21 -13.19 0.37 10.10
N LYS A 22 -13.97 0.10 9.05
CA LYS A 22 -13.98 -1.21 8.38
C LYS A 22 -12.60 -1.65 7.90
N ALA A 23 -11.84 -0.74 7.26
CA ALA A 23 -10.49 -1.04 6.79
C ALA A 23 -9.52 -1.26 7.97
N THR A 24 -9.69 -0.51 9.06
CA THR A 24 -8.89 -0.66 10.29
C THR A 24 -9.17 -2.01 10.97
N LEU A 25 -10.45 -2.39 11.07
CA LEU A 25 -10.86 -3.67 11.65
C LEU A 25 -10.40 -4.85 10.81
N TRP A 26 -10.53 -4.75 9.48
CA TRP A 26 -10.02 -5.76 8.56
C TRP A 26 -8.50 -5.96 8.70
N LEU A 27 -7.72 -4.89 8.76
CA LEU A 27 -6.28 -5.03 8.97
C LEU A 27 -5.97 -5.65 10.35
N ARG A 28 -6.71 -5.26 11.39
CA ARG A 28 -6.55 -5.85 12.73
C ARG A 28 -6.90 -7.33 12.77
N SER A 29 -7.96 -7.75 12.09
CA SER A 29 -8.36 -9.17 12.07
C SER A 29 -7.28 -10.03 11.40
N LEU A 30 -6.71 -9.56 10.29
CA LEU A 30 -5.60 -10.26 9.64
C LEU A 30 -4.39 -10.41 10.57
N LEU A 31 -4.03 -9.34 11.29
CA LEU A 31 -2.93 -9.39 12.24
C LEU A 31 -3.23 -10.31 13.44
N SER A 32 -4.47 -10.32 13.95
CA SER A 32 -4.85 -11.23 15.03
C SER A 32 -4.88 -12.69 14.60
N ASP A 33 -5.17 -12.94 13.32
CA ASP A 33 -5.16 -14.27 12.72
C ASP A 33 -3.74 -14.74 12.37
N GLY A 34 -2.71 -13.96 12.72
CA GLY A 34 -1.30 -14.29 12.48
C GLY A 34 -0.85 -14.12 11.03
N VAL A 35 -1.61 -13.38 10.21
CA VAL A 35 -1.24 -13.12 8.82
C VAL A 35 -0.12 -12.08 8.77
N ASP A 36 1.02 -12.44 8.18
CA ASP A 36 2.08 -11.50 7.89
C ASP A 36 1.62 -10.48 6.84
N VAL A 37 1.42 -9.24 7.27
CA VAL A 37 1.05 -8.13 6.39
C VAL A 37 2.30 -7.28 6.13
N LEU A 38 2.63 -7.12 4.85
CA LEU A 38 3.77 -6.33 4.40
C LEU A 38 3.30 -5.14 3.56
N ILE A 39 4.07 -4.05 3.61
CA ILE A 39 3.90 -2.90 2.72
C ILE A 39 4.94 -3.02 1.59
N PRO A 40 4.52 -3.15 0.32
CA PRO A 40 5.42 -3.01 -0.83
C PRO A 40 6.02 -1.62 -0.90
N GLU A 41 7.31 -1.54 -1.20
CA GLU A 41 8.04 -0.27 -1.38
C GLU A 41 7.38 0.65 -2.42
N ILE A 42 6.85 0.08 -3.49
CA ILE A 42 6.16 0.84 -4.54
C ILE A 42 4.86 1.47 -4.02
N ALA A 43 4.11 0.78 -3.15
CA ALA A 43 2.85 1.27 -2.61
C ALA A 43 3.07 2.39 -1.57
N ASP A 44 4.10 2.27 -0.72
CA ASP A 44 4.51 3.39 0.14
C ASP A 44 4.94 4.59 -0.70
N TYR A 45 5.77 4.38 -1.73
CA TYR A 45 6.24 5.46 -2.61
C TYR A 45 5.07 6.22 -3.24
N GLU A 46 4.11 5.51 -3.85
CA GLU A 46 2.96 6.11 -4.52
C GLU A 46 2.10 6.93 -3.54
N LEU A 47 1.74 6.32 -2.41
CA LEU A 47 0.93 6.97 -1.38
C LEU A 47 1.66 8.18 -0.78
N ARG A 48 2.93 7.98 -0.38
CA ARG A 48 3.76 9.02 0.22
C ARG A 48 3.90 10.21 -0.71
N ARG A 49 4.17 9.98 -2.00
CA ARG A 49 4.29 11.05 -3.01
C ARG A 49 3.01 11.89 -3.06
N GLU A 50 1.84 11.26 -3.07
CA GLU A 50 0.55 11.96 -3.12
C GLU A 50 0.25 12.70 -1.80
N LEU A 51 0.56 12.09 -0.65
CA LEU A 51 0.41 12.75 0.65
C LEU A 51 1.31 13.98 0.79
N LEU A 52 2.57 13.89 0.33
CA LEU A 52 3.51 15.01 0.32
C LEU A 52 3.04 16.11 -0.63
N ARG A 53 2.63 15.77 -1.85
CA ARG A 53 2.07 16.72 -2.84
C ARG A 53 0.87 17.48 -2.27
N ALA A 54 0.03 16.81 -1.48
CA ALA A 54 -1.13 17.40 -0.83
C ALA A 54 -0.85 18.06 0.54
N GLY A 55 0.41 18.12 0.99
CA GLY A 55 0.79 18.70 2.28
C GLY A 55 0.29 17.94 3.51
N LYS A 56 -0.08 16.66 3.38
CA LYS A 56 -0.68 15.83 4.42
C LYS A 56 0.36 15.19 5.36
N THR A 57 1.18 16.02 6.01
CA THR A 57 2.28 15.58 6.89
C THR A 57 1.84 14.63 8.02
N ARG A 58 0.64 14.83 8.58
CA ARG A 58 0.08 13.93 9.60
C ARG A 58 -0.17 12.52 9.06
N SER A 59 -0.64 12.39 7.82
CA SER A 59 -0.84 11.09 7.19
C SER A 59 0.49 10.40 6.89
N VAL A 60 1.51 11.16 6.49
CA VAL A 60 2.88 10.64 6.31
C VAL A 60 3.41 10.07 7.62
N ALA A 61 3.27 10.78 8.74
CA ALA A 61 3.66 10.26 10.05
C ALA A 61 2.88 9.00 10.46
N VAL A 62 1.61 8.86 10.05
CA VAL A 62 0.85 7.62 10.27
C VAL A 62 1.41 6.48 9.43
N LEU A 63 1.71 6.74 8.15
CA LEU A 63 2.34 5.78 7.24
C LEU A 63 3.68 5.28 7.79
N ASP A 64 4.53 6.16 8.31
CA ASP A 64 5.80 5.79 8.93
C ASP A 64 5.62 4.83 10.12
N ARG A 65 4.58 5.04 10.93
CA ARG A 65 4.25 4.13 12.04
C ARG A 65 3.77 2.76 11.57
N TYR A 66 3.02 2.70 10.46
CA TYR A 66 2.64 1.42 9.88
C TYR A 66 3.87 0.72 9.30
N LYS A 67 4.75 1.42 8.58
CA LYS A 67 6.02 0.88 8.08
C LYS A 67 6.92 0.34 9.19
N ALA A 68 6.95 0.98 10.37
CA ALA A 68 7.75 0.50 11.49
C ALA A 68 7.17 -0.76 12.17
N ARG A 69 5.87 -1.00 12.03
CA ARG A 69 5.15 -2.12 12.68
C ARG A 69 4.91 -3.30 11.74
N LEU A 70 4.68 -3.01 10.47
CA LEU A 70 4.49 -3.97 9.40
C LEU A 70 5.83 -4.19 8.71
N GLY A 71 6.05 -5.39 8.17
CA GLY A 71 7.24 -5.62 7.37
C GLY A 71 7.18 -4.87 6.03
N TYR A 72 8.33 -4.77 5.38
CA TYR A 72 8.49 -4.07 4.12
C TYR A 72 8.89 -5.05 3.02
N ALA A 73 8.18 -5.04 1.91
CA ALA A 73 8.52 -5.86 0.75
C ALA A 73 9.35 -5.02 -0.23
N PRO A 74 10.62 -5.39 -0.47
CA PRO A 74 11.55 -4.58 -1.27
C PRO A 74 11.15 -4.54 -2.74
N LEU A 75 11.42 -3.40 -3.39
CA LEU A 75 11.29 -3.25 -4.83
C LEU A 75 12.58 -3.71 -5.49
N THR A 76 12.62 -4.99 -5.88
CA THR A 76 13.79 -5.56 -6.55
C THR A 76 13.77 -5.29 -8.06
N THR A 77 14.95 -5.29 -8.67
CA THR A 77 15.07 -5.18 -10.13
C THR A 77 14.30 -6.29 -10.85
N GLU A 78 14.35 -7.51 -10.33
CA GLU A 78 13.64 -8.66 -10.87
C GLU A 78 12.13 -8.45 -10.83
N ALA A 79 11.60 -7.93 -9.72
CA ALA A 79 10.17 -7.62 -9.58
C ALA A 79 9.73 -6.58 -10.61
N MET A 80 10.54 -5.54 -10.83
CA MET A 80 10.25 -4.50 -11.82
C MET A 80 10.30 -5.01 -13.26
N LEU A 81 11.29 -5.85 -13.59
CA LEU A 81 11.37 -6.49 -14.91
C LEU A 81 10.15 -7.39 -15.16
N GLN A 82 9.71 -8.12 -14.14
CA GLN A 82 8.52 -8.96 -14.25
C GLN A 82 7.24 -8.12 -14.39
N ALA A 83 7.12 -7.01 -13.65
CA ALA A 83 6.01 -6.07 -13.78
C ALA A 83 5.91 -5.52 -15.21
N ALA A 84 7.04 -5.18 -15.85
CA ALA A 84 7.06 -4.73 -17.24
C ALA A 84 6.52 -5.79 -18.22
N ARG A 85 6.84 -7.08 -18.01
CA ARG A 85 6.29 -8.18 -18.82
C ARG A 85 4.78 -8.31 -18.63
N PHE A 86 4.31 -8.25 -17.39
CA PHE A 86 2.87 -8.34 -17.10
C PHE A 86 2.10 -7.17 -17.72
N TRP A 87 2.64 -5.95 -17.62
CA TRP A 87 2.06 -4.77 -18.24
C TRP A 87 1.95 -4.92 -19.77
N ALA A 88 3.03 -5.35 -20.43
CA ALA A 88 3.04 -5.56 -21.88
C ALA A 88 2.03 -6.63 -22.32
N SER A 89 1.97 -7.75 -21.59
CA SER A 89 1.03 -8.83 -21.89
C SER A 89 -0.44 -8.38 -21.73
N ALA A 90 -0.74 -7.61 -20.67
CA ALA A 90 -2.08 -7.09 -20.45
C ALA A 90 -2.52 -6.12 -21.55
N ARG A 91 -1.61 -5.26 -22.04
CA ARG A 91 -1.87 -4.36 -23.17
C ARG A 91 -2.12 -5.11 -24.47
N GLN A 92 -1.34 -6.15 -24.75
CA GLN A 92 -1.52 -6.99 -25.95
C GLN A 92 -2.87 -7.73 -25.94
N GLN A 93 -3.41 -8.03 -24.76
CA GLN A 93 -4.73 -8.65 -24.58
C GLN A 93 -5.89 -7.65 -24.62
N GLY A 94 -5.64 -6.38 -24.97
CA GLY A 94 -6.69 -5.37 -25.08
C GLY A 94 -7.21 -4.83 -23.75
N LYS A 95 -6.41 -4.89 -22.66
CA LYS A 95 -6.72 -4.20 -21.40
C LYS A 95 -6.03 -2.82 -21.40
N PRO A 96 -6.73 -1.72 -21.73
CA PRO A 96 -6.10 -0.42 -21.98
C PRO A 96 -5.51 0.25 -20.73
N THR A 97 -5.98 -0.11 -19.53
CA THR A 97 -5.57 0.51 -18.26
C THR A 97 -4.74 -0.42 -17.37
N ALA A 98 -4.04 -1.40 -17.95
CA ALA A 98 -2.93 -2.03 -17.27
C ALA A 98 -1.80 -1.02 -17.04
#